data_AF-A0A8X6W7W9-F1
#
_entry.id   AF-A0A8X6W7W9-F1
#
_cell.length_a   1.000
_cell.length_b   1.000
_cell.length_c   1.000
_cell.angle_alpha   90.00
_cell.angle_beta   90.00
_cell.angle_gamma   90.00
#
_symmetry.space_group_name_H-M   'P 1'
#
loop_
_entity.id
_entity.type
_entity.pdbx_description
1 polymer ?
#
loop_
_entity_poly.entity_id
_entity_poly.type
_entity_poly.pdbx_seq_one_letter_code
_entity_poly.pdbx_strand_id
1 'polypeptide(L)'
;METVRAYRIFERSKANRSLRYMSYYGDGDSKAFNNVKDIYGYDSVVKYECIGHVQKRVGSRLRKLKKSIKGLGGKGKLTDKFIDTLQNYFGIAVRSNVGNLSNMQTAVIAAFFIVAPPTKTHAWTMPFWIRYMV
;
A
#
# COMPACT_ATOMS: atom_id res chain seq x y z
N MET A 1 -11.27 1.91 12.20
CA MET A 1 -12.04 3.01 12.84
C MET A 1 -13.49 2.59 12.85
N GLU A 2 -14.16 2.66 13.99
CA GLU A 2 -15.60 2.38 14.06
C GLU A 2 -16.39 3.37 13.20
N THR A 3 -17.31 2.85 12.38
CA THR A 3 -18.05 3.63 11.39
C THR A 3 -18.84 4.78 12.01
N VAL A 4 -19.47 4.52 13.15
CA VAL A 4 -20.25 5.51 13.92
C VAL A 4 -19.36 6.63 14.47
N ARG A 5 -18.14 6.31 14.90
CA ARG A 5 -17.21 7.31 15.43
C ARG A 5 -16.68 8.22 14.33
N ALA A 6 -16.38 7.67 13.15
CA ALA A 6 -15.97 8.46 11.99
C ALA A 6 -17.05 9.48 11.60
N TYR A 7 -18.31 9.02 11.48
CA TYR A 7 -19.44 9.89 11.16
C TYR A 7 -19.60 11.05 12.17
N ARG A 8 -19.61 10.73 13.47
CA ARG A 8 -19.77 11.73 14.55
C ARG A 8 -18.69 12.82 14.53
N ILE A 9 -17.47 12.50 14.10
CA ILE A 9 -16.38 13.49 14.00
C ILE A 9 -16.67 14.49 12.87
N PHE A 10 -17.07 13.99 11.70
CA PHE A 10 -17.36 14.82 10.54
C PHE A 10 -18.61 15.68 10.74
N GLU A 11 -19.64 15.11 11.38
CA GLU A 11 -20.87 15.81 11.77
C GLU A 11 -20.58 16.93 12.77
N ARG A 12 -19.82 16.66 13.84
CA ARG A 12 -19.43 17.67 14.83
C ARG A 12 -18.64 18.83 14.21
N SER A 13 -17.77 18.55 13.24
CA SER A 13 -17.03 19.60 12.52
C SER A 13 -17.97 20.54 11.76
N LYS A 14 -18.99 19.98 11.10
CA LYS A 14 -20.02 20.76 10.40
C LYS A 14 -20.81 21.63 11.36
N ALA A 15 -21.31 21.03 12.45
CA ALA A 15 -22.20 21.68 13.39
C ALA A 15 -21.50 22.78 14.22
N ASN A 16 -20.29 22.52 14.70
CA ASN A 16 -19.65 23.38 15.70
C ASN A 16 -18.61 24.35 15.12
N ARG A 17 -18.11 24.09 13.91
CA ARG A 17 -16.97 24.83 13.34
C ARG A 17 -17.18 25.32 11.91
N SER A 18 -18.29 24.95 11.27
CA SER A 18 -18.54 25.23 9.83
C SER A 18 -17.40 24.74 8.91
N LEU A 19 -16.64 23.72 9.33
CA LEU A 19 -15.50 23.17 8.60
C LEU A 19 -15.88 21.87 7.89
N ARG A 20 -15.37 21.72 6.66
CA ARG A 20 -15.54 20.52 5.83
C ARG A 20 -14.22 19.80 5.64
N TYR A 21 -14.20 18.50 5.91
CA TYR A 21 -13.08 17.65 5.54
C TYR A 21 -13.18 17.26 4.06
N MET A 22 -12.12 17.48 3.29
CA MET A 22 -12.07 17.14 1.87
C MET A 22 -11.46 15.76 1.62
N SER A 23 -10.60 15.30 2.54
CA SER A 23 -9.79 14.10 2.35
C SER A 23 -9.89 13.18 3.55
N TYR A 24 -10.14 11.90 3.31
CA TYR A 24 -10.18 10.84 4.31
C TYR A 24 -9.00 9.91 4.10
N TYR A 25 -8.08 9.87 5.07
CA TYR A 25 -6.99 8.90 5.09
C TYR A 25 -7.43 7.68 5.89
N GLY A 26 -7.43 6.52 5.26
CA GLY A 26 -7.82 5.30 5.95
C GLY A 26 -7.21 4.05 5.36
N ASP A 27 -7.40 2.98 6.11
CA ASP A 27 -7.12 1.63 5.65
C ASP A 27 -8.07 1.26 4.49
N GLY A 28 -7.55 0.53 3.50
CA GLY A 28 -8.30 0.08 2.32
C GLY A 28 -9.59 -0.65 2.70
N ASP A 29 -9.56 -1.44 3.79
CA ASP A 29 -10.65 -2.32 4.22
C ASP A 29 -11.69 -1.62 5.14
N SER A 30 -11.51 -0.32 5.43
CA SER A 30 -12.40 0.40 6.34
C SER A 30 -13.77 0.71 5.70
N LYS A 31 -14.84 0.14 6.27
CA LYS A 31 -16.24 0.49 5.94
C LYS A 31 -16.63 1.90 6.36
N ALA A 32 -15.83 2.56 7.19
CA ALA A 32 -16.14 3.88 7.73
C ALA A 32 -16.21 4.97 6.65
N PHE A 33 -15.48 4.81 5.54
CA PHE A 33 -15.50 5.77 4.44
C PHE A 33 -16.90 5.89 3.79
N ASN A 34 -17.60 4.77 3.63
CA ASN A 34 -18.92 4.76 2.99
C ASN A 34 -19.95 5.61 3.74
N ASN A 35 -19.79 5.79 5.06
CA ASN A 35 -20.68 6.61 5.87
C ASN A 35 -20.33 8.10 5.82
N VAL A 36 -19.11 8.46 5.41
CA VAL A 36 -18.63 9.85 5.41
C VAL A 36 -18.46 10.44 4.01
N LYS A 37 -18.43 9.62 2.95
CA LYS A 37 -18.21 10.06 1.57
C LYS A 37 -19.20 11.15 1.13
N ASP A 38 -20.46 11.02 1.55
CA ASP A 38 -21.56 11.89 1.12
C ASP A 38 -21.97 12.93 2.19
N ILE A 39 -21.21 13.08 3.27
CA ILE A 39 -21.66 13.85 4.45
C ILE A 39 -21.86 15.35 4.15
N TYR A 40 -21.19 15.88 3.14
CA TYR A 40 -21.33 17.26 2.68
C TYR A 40 -21.99 17.39 1.30
N GLY A 41 -22.52 16.29 0.74
CA GLY A 41 -23.01 16.18 -0.64
C GLY A 41 -22.38 14.99 -1.36
N TYR A 42 -22.87 14.65 -2.55
CA TYR A 42 -22.41 13.48 -3.32
C TYR A 42 -20.90 13.50 -3.56
N ASP A 43 -20.20 12.42 -3.16
CA ASP A 43 -18.74 12.22 -3.28
C ASP A 43 -17.90 13.40 -2.77
N SER A 44 -18.39 14.07 -1.71
CA SER A 44 -17.73 15.24 -1.13
C SER A 44 -16.37 14.98 -0.49
N VAL A 45 -16.07 13.74 -0.09
CA VAL A 45 -14.82 13.38 0.60
C VAL A 45 -14.03 12.37 -0.23
N VAL A 46 -12.78 12.69 -0.55
CA VAL A 46 -11.88 11.82 -1.32
C VAL A 46 -11.16 10.85 -0.39
N LYS A 47 -11.23 9.54 -0.67
CA LYS A 47 -10.48 8.51 0.06
C LYS A 47 -9.05 8.44 -0.44
N TYR A 48 -8.09 8.47 0.49
CA TYR A 48 -6.69 8.15 0.24
C TYR A 48 -6.27 6.93 1.06
N GLU A 49 -5.47 6.06 0.45
CA GLU A 49 -4.88 4.92 1.15
C GLU A 49 -3.60 5.32 1.87
N CYS A 50 -3.42 4.82 3.08
CA CYS A 50 -2.17 5.02 3.81
C CYS A 50 -1.03 4.20 3.18
N ILE A 51 0.16 4.78 3.08
CA ILE A 51 1.37 4.09 2.59
C ILE A 51 1.63 2.81 3.39
N GLY A 52 1.44 2.84 4.71
CA GLY A 52 1.58 1.66 5.56
C GLY A 52 0.62 0.52 5.20
N HIS A 53 -0.58 0.84 4.71
CA HIS A 53 -1.52 -0.18 4.21
C HIS A 53 -1.01 -0.79 2.90
N VAL A 54 -0.52 0.04 1.97
CA VAL A 54 0.08 -0.43 0.72
C VAL A 54 1.31 -1.33 0.98
N GLN A 55 2.17 -0.95 1.92
CA GLN A 55 3.32 -1.78 2.34
C GLN A 55 2.84 -3.15 2.86
N LYS A 56 1.81 -3.20 3.71
CA LYS A 56 1.24 -4.45 4.23
C LYS A 56 0.65 -5.31 3.11
N ARG A 57 -0.02 -4.69 2.14
CA ARG A 57 -0.61 -5.37 0.97
C ARG A 57 0.46 -6.07 0.14
N VAL A 58 1.56 -5.39 -0.18
CA VAL A 58 2.70 -5.96 -0.92
C VAL A 58 3.27 -7.18 -0.20
N GLY A 59 3.53 -7.06 1.11
CA GLY A 59 4.05 -8.17 1.90
C GLY A 59 3.10 -9.36 2.01
N SER A 60 1.80 -9.10 2.10
CA SER A 60 0.79 -10.16 2.16
C SER A 60 0.68 -10.91 0.84
N ARG A 61 0.70 -10.19 -0.29
CA ARG A 61 0.75 -10.77 -1.64
C ARG A 61 1.99 -11.64 -1.84
N LEU A 62 3.16 -11.15 -1.42
CA LEU A 62 4.42 -11.89 -1.48
C LEU A 62 4.42 -13.18 -0.66
N ARG A 63 3.87 -13.14 0.56
CA ARG A 63 3.71 -14.34 1.40
C ARG A 63 2.73 -15.33 0.80
N LYS A 64 1.63 -14.85 0.19
CA LYS A 64 0.69 -15.70 -0.54
C LYS A 64 1.37 -16.37 -1.74
N LEU A 65 2.16 -15.61 -2.51
CA LEU A 65 2.93 -16.11 -3.66
C LEU A 65 3.94 -17.18 -3.25
N LYS A 66 4.67 -16.94 -2.15
CA LYS A 66 5.60 -17.90 -1.53
C LYS A 66 4.90 -19.22 -1.21
N LYS A 67 3.64 -19.16 -0.73
CA LYS A 67 2.86 -20.35 -0.36
C LYS A 67 2.26 -21.06 -1.57
N SER A 68 1.83 -20.31 -2.59
CA SER A 68 1.20 -20.90 -3.79
C SER A 68 2.21 -21.56 -4.73
N ILE A 69 3.45 -21.10 -4.76
CA ILE A 69 4.48 -21.58 -5.68
C ILE A 69 5.49 -22.45 -4.94
N LYS A 70 5.52 -23.75 -5.26
CA LYS A 70 6.52 -24.68 -4.73
C LYS A 70 7.92 -24.26 -5.19
N GLY A 71 8.86 -24.19 -4.25
CA GLY A 71 10.27 -23.88 -4.53
C GLY A 71 10.63 -22.38 -4.56
N LEU A 72 9.66 -21.48 -4.32
CA LEU A 72 9.89 -20.03 -4.22
C LEU A 72 10.53 -19.62 -2.88
N GLY A 73 10.20 -20.36 -1.81
CA GLY A 73 10.75 -20.17 -0.48
C GLY A 73 12.02 -20.99 -0.23
N GLY A 74 12.84 -20.54 0.73
CA GLY A 74 14.03 -21.26 1.18
C GLY A 74 15.25 -20.36 1.39
N LYS A 75 16.36 -20.96 1.88
CA LYS A 75 17.64 -20.28 2.07
C LYS A 75 18.15 -19.78 0.70
N GLY A 76 18.48 -18.49 0.60
CA GLY A 76 18.87 -17.86 -0.66
C GLY A 76 17.71 -17.62 -1.65
N LYS A 77 16.46 -17.66 -1.19
CA LYS A 77 15.26 -17.36 -2.01
C LYS A 77 14.34 -16.38 -1.27
N LEU A 78 13.02 -16.45 -1.50
CA LEU A 78 12.05 -15.58 -0.84
C LEU A 78 11.82 -16.02 0.61
N THR A 79 12.50 -15.37 1.55
CA THR A 79 12.34 -15.55 3.01
C THR A 79 11.41 -14.49 3.59
N ASP A 80 10.81 -14.73 4.77
CA ASP A 80 9.91 -13.73 5.37
C ASP A 80 10.67 -12.45 5.75
N LYS A 81 11.91 -12.58 6.26
CA LYS A 81 12.81 -11.45 6.51
C LYS A 81 13.07 -10.63 5.24
N PHE A 82 13.23 -11.28 4.10
CA PHE A 82 13.42 -10.61 2.82
C PHE A 82 12.16 -9.87 2.36
N ILE A 83 10.98 -10.46 2.57
CA ILE A 83 9.69 -9.82 2.32
C ILE A 83 9.54 -8.56 3.19
N ASP A 84 9.88 -8.64 4.48
CA ASP A 84 9.86 -7.47 5.38
C ASP A 84 10.78 -6.35 4.91
N THR A 85 11.99 -6.70 4.46
CA THR A 85 12.93 -5.76 3.86
C THR A 85 12.32 -5.09 2.62
N LEU A 86 11.72 -5.86 1.70
CA LEU A 86 11.03 -5.32 0.52
C LEU A 86 9.88 -4.38 0.89
N GLN A 87 9.09 -4.70 1.91
CA GLN A 87 8.02 -3.82 2.40
C GLN A 87 8.57 -2.48 2.86
N ASN A 88 9.70 -2.48 3.57
CA ASN A 88 10.35 -1.25 4.04
C ASN A 88 10.88 -0.40 2.88
N TYR A 89 11.61 -1.01 1.95
CA TYR A 89 12.13 -0.31 0.76
C TYR A 89 11.00 0.27 -0.10
N PHE A 90 9.90 -0.47 -0.28
CA PHE A 90 8.73 0.02 -1.00
C PHE A 90 8.18 1.30 -0.35
N GLY A 91 8.04 1.32 0.98
CA GLY A 91 7.57 2.50 1.68
C GLY A 91 8.54 3.68 1.63
N ILE A 92 9.85 3.42 1.58
CA ILE A 92 10.88 4.46 1.38
C ILE A 92 10.76 5.04 -0.03
N ALA A 93 10.71 4.19 -1.06
CA ALA A 93 10.60 4.61 -2.46
C ALA A 93 9.39 5.51 -2.71
N VAL A 94 8.23 5.17 -2.15
CA VAL A 94 7.02 6.00 -2.25
C VAL A 94 7.16 7.32 -1.48
N ARG A 95 7.71 7.29 -0.26
CA ARG A 95 7.90 8.50 0.56
C ARG A 95 8.95 9.46 -0.02
N SER A 96 9.98 8.95 -0.67
CA SER A 96 11.05 9.76 -1.26
C SER A 96 10.66 10.39 -2.60
N ASN A 97 9.54 9.98 -3.21
CA ASN A 97 9.12 10.44 -4.54
C ASN A 97 7.68 11.01 -4.54
N VAL A 98 7.21 11.54 -3.41
CA VAL A 98 5.86 12.13 -3.27
C VAL A 98 5.61 13.18 -4.37
N GLY A 99 4.48 13.05 -5.06
CA GLY A 99 4.09 13.97 -6.13
C GLY A 99 4.60 13.62 -7.53
N ASN A 100 5.46 12.60 -7.69
CA ASN A 100 5.95 12.15 -9.00
C ASN A 100 5.75 10.64 -9.20
N LEU A 101 4.70 10.28 -9.94
CA LEU A 101 4.33 8.89 -10.19
C LEU A 101 5.43 8.11 -10.95
N SER A 102 6.05 8.74 -11.94
CA SER A 102 7.10 8.09 -12.76
C SER A 102 8.33 7.75 -11.91
N ASN A 103 8.76 8.68 -11.06
CA ASN A 103 9.89 8.46 -10.17
C ASN A 103 9.55 7.45 -9.07
N MET A 104 8.32 7.43 -8.56
CA MET A 104 7.87 6.38 -7.63
C MET A 104 7.97 4.99 -8.26
N GLN A 105 7.44 4.81 -9.47
CA GLN A 105 7.50 3.52 -10.17
C GLN A 105 8.95 3.08 -10.40
N THR A 106 9.78 4.01 -10.88
CA THR A 106 11.21 3.76 -11.11
C THR A 106 11.93 3.38 -9.82
N ALA A 107 11.67 4.09 -8.72
CA ALA A 107 12.30 3.82 -7.42
C ALA A 107 11.83 2.49 -6.81
N VAL A 108 10.56 2.12 -6.99
CA VAL A 108 10.03 0.82 -6.55
C VAL A 108 10.67 -0.33 -7.34
N ILE A 109 10.81 -0.17 -8.66
CA ILE A 109 11.48 -1.15 -9.52
C ILE A 109 12.97 -1.27 -9.12
N ALA A 110 13.65 -0.14 -8.92
CA ALA A 110 15.05 -0.12 -8.47
C ALA A 110 15.22 -0.80 -7.11
N ALA A 111 14.35 -0.51 -6.14
CA ALA A 111 14.34 -1.18 -4.84
C ALA A 111 14.18 -2.70 -4.97
N PHE A 112 13.35 -3.15 -5.92
CA PHE A 112 13.18 -4.57 -6.20
C PHE A 112 14.47 -5.21 -6.74
N PHE A 113 15.14 -4.56 -7.70
CA PHE A 113 16.40 -5.05 -8.27
C PHE A 113 17.59 -5.03 -7.30
N ILE A 114 17.67 -4.02 -6.42
CA ILE A 114 18.72 -3.94 -5.40
C ILE A 114 18.58 -5.11 -4.41
N VAL A 115 17.35 -5.39 -4.00
CA VAL A 115 17.06 -6.43 -3.03
C VAL A 115 17.14 -7.82 -3.68
N ALA A 116 16.77 -7.93 -4.96
CA ALA A 116 16.77 -9.19 -5.70
C ALA A 116 17.59 -9.07 -7.01
N PRO A 117 18.93 -8.96 -6.94
CA PRO A 117 19.75 -8.84 -8.14
C PRO A 117 19.62 -10.09 -9.01
N PRO A 118 19.58 -9.96 -10.35
CA PRO A 118 19.52 -11.09 -11.25
C PRO A 118 20.87 -11.82 -11.24
N THR A 119 21.07 -12.71 -10.27
CA THR A 119 22.14 -13.71 -10.30
C THR A 119 21.56 -15.05 -10.73
N LYS A 120 22.40 -15.97 -11.22
CA LYS A 120 22.02 -17.31 -11.71
C LYS A 120 21.19 -18.15 -10.69
N THR A 121 21.12 -17.73 -9.42
CA THR A 121 20.37 -18.38 -8.33
C THR A 121 18.96 -17.83 -8.10
N HIS A 122 18.58 -16.67 -8.68
CA HIS A 122 17.30 -15.99 -8.44
C HIS A 122 16.45 -15.82 -9.71
N ALA A 123 16.18 -16.90 -10.45
CA ALA A 123 15.37 -16.87 -11.69
C ALA A 123 13.95 -16.24 -11.57
N TRP A 124 13.45 -16.01 -10.35
CA TRP A 124 12.16 -15.36 -10.05
C TRP A 124 12.18 -13.83 -10.17
N THR A 125 13.34 -13.21 -10.42
CA THR A 125 13.49 -11.75 -10.58
C THR A 125 13.35 -11.29 -12.02
N MET A 126 13.08 -12.22 -12.95
CA MET A 126 12.84 -11.93 -14.35
C MET A 126 11.64 -11.00 -14.54
N PRO A 127 11.66 -10.12 -15.58
CA PRO A 127 10.62 -9.10 -15.82
C PRO A 127 9.18 -9.63 -15.83
N PHE A 128 9.01 -10.92 -16.15
CA PHE A 128 7.74 -11.63 -16.13
C PHE A 128 7.00 -11.56 -14.78
N TRP A 129 7.73 -11.57 -13.66
CA TRP A 129 7.15 -11.58 -12.31
C TRP A 129 6.78 -10.18 -11.79
N ILE A 130 7.42 -9.14 -12.32
CA ILE A 130 7.14 -7.73 -11.96
C ILE A 130 5.68 -7.37 -12.29
N ARG A 131 5.12 -7.94 -13.36
CA ARG A 131 3.72 -7.73 -13.77
C ARG A 131 2.70 -8.29 -12.77
N TYR A 132 3.08 -9.26 -11.94
CA TYR A 132 2.19 -9.82 -10.92
C TYR A 132 2.24 -9.07 -9.58
N MET A 133 3.11 -8.05 -9.46
CA MET A 133 3.30 -7.27 -8.24
C MET A 133 2.60 -5.92 -8.24
N VAL A 134 2.40 -5.31 -9.41
CA VAL A 134 1.68 -4.04 -9.60
C VAL A 134 0.18 -4.33 -9.72
#